data_AF-A0A9P7EJM7-F1
#
_entry.id   AF-A0A9P7EJM7-F1
#
_cell.length_a   1.000
_cell.length_b   1.000
_cell.length_c   1.000
_cell.angle_alpha   90.00
_cell.angle_beta   90.00
_cell.angle_gamma   90.00
#
_symmetry.space_group_name_H-M   'P 1'
#
loop_
_entity.id
_entity.type
_entity.pdbx_description
1 polymer ?
#
loop_
_entity_poly.entity_id
_entity_poly.type
_entity_poly.pdbx_seq_one_letter_code
_entity_poly.pdbx_strand_id
1 'polypeptide(L)' 'SANNNIPSVEEIRTAVKSTFGFTPCPWQIQSAQAQLAKKDVITISPTGSGKTLCFWIPLLFDDNRIIILVTPL' A
#
# COMPACT_ATOMS: atom_id res chain seq x y z
N SER A 1 -20.91 -4.09 0.34
CA SER A 1 -20.31 -5.44 0.41
C SER A 1 -18.84 -5.28 0.06
N ALA A 2 -17.94 -5.25 1.06
CA ALA A 2 -16.52 -5.07 0.78
C ALA A 2 -15.99 -6.38 0.17
N ASN A 3 -15.51 -6.32 -1.07
CA ASN A 3 -14.89 -7.46 -1.71
C ASN A 3 -13.68 -7.89 -0.88
N ASN A 4 -13.79 -9.04 -0.20
CA ASN A 4 -12.75 -9.64 0.65
C ASN A 4 -11.53 -10.17 -0.13
N ASN A 5 -11.33 -9.75 -1.38
CA ASN A 5 -10.22 -10.24 -2.19
C ASN A 5 -9.04 -9.27 -2.07
N ILE A 6 -7.99 -9.68 -1.37
CA ILE A 6 -6.74 -8.93 -1.32
C ILE A 6 -6.12 -9.02 -2.72
N PRO A 7 -5.78 -7.88 -3.37
CA PRO A 7 -5.19 -7.90 -4.69
C PRO A 7 -3.84 -8.64 -4.68
N SER A 8 -3.60 -9.38 -5.75
CA SER A 8 -2.35 -10.06 -6.03
C SER A 8 -1.20 -9.06 -6.20
N VAL A 9 0.03 -9.60 -6.14
CA VAL A 9 1.26 -8.82 -6.35
C VAL A 9 1.25 -8.12 -7.72
N GLU A 10 0.77 -8.79 -8.77
CA GLU A 10 0.72 -8.22 -10.12
C GLU A 10 -0.35 -7.14 -10.26
N GLU A 11 -1.51 -7.30 -9.62
CA GLU A 11 -2.56 -6.27 -9.60
C GLU A 11 -2.05 -5.00 -8.89
N ILE A 12 -1.39 -5.16 -7.73
CA ILE A 12 -0.73 -4.05 -7.03
C ILE A 12 0.32 -3.39 -7.91
N ARG A 13 1.20 -4.18 -8.54
CA ARG A 13 2.26 -3.64 -9.40
C ARG A 13 1.68 -2.85 -10.57
N THR A 14 0.64 -3.39 -11.20
CA THR A 14 -0.02 -2.77 -12.36
C THR A 14 -0.68 -1.47 -11.96
N ALA A 15 -1.44 -1.45 -10.86
CA ALA A 15 -2.11 -0.24 -10.37
C ALA A 15 -1.11 0.86 -9.96
N VAL A 16 -0.02 0.49 -9.27
CA VAL A 16 1.02 1.46 -8.90
C VAL A 16 1.72 2.01 -10.14
N LYS A 17 2.03 1.14 -11.12
CA LYS A 17 2.69 1.55 -12.35
C LYS A 17 1.82 2.48 -13.19
N SER A 18 0.51 2.18 -13.32
CA SER A 18 -0.43 3.01 -14.07
C SER A 18 -0.70 4.35 -13.39
N THR A 19 -0.74 4.38 -12.06
CA THR A 19 -1.08 5.59 -11.29
C THR A 19 0.13 6.50 -11.06
N PHE A 20 1.28 5.92 -10.72
CA PHE A 20 2.46 6.68 -10.27
C PHE A 20 3.67 6.57 -11.20
N GLY A 21 3.64 5.71 -12.23
CA GLY A 21 4.70 5.60 -13.23
C GLY A 21 5.93 4.77 -12.83
N PHE A 22 5.99 4.22 -11.62
CA PHE A 22 7.11 3.36 -11.15
C PHE A 22 6.64 2.01 -10.61
N THR A 23 7.59 1.10 -10.38
CA THR A 23 7.34 -0.26 -9.89
C THR A 23 7.59 -0.32 -8.38
N PRO A 24 6.64 -0.77 -7.56
CA PRO A 24 6.84 -0.93 -6.12
C PRO A 24 7.80 -2.08 -5.81
N CYS A 25 8.58 -1.94 -4.74
CA CYS A 25 9.40 -3.02 -4.20
C CYS A 25 8.53 -4.12 -3.54
N PRO A 26 8.99 -5.38 -3.51
CA PRO A 26 8.23 -6.48 -2.91
C PRO A 26 7.79 -6.23 -1.46
N TRP A 27 8.63 -5.61 -0.63
CA TRP A 27 8.30 -5.32 0.77
C TRP A 27 7.23 -4.22 0.91
N GLN A 28 7.14 -3.28 -0.03
CA GLN A 28 6.07 -2.28 -0.05
C GLN A 28 4.72 -2.94 -0.36
N ILE A 29 4.72 -3.87 -1.32
CA ILE A 29 3.55 -4.69 -1.67
C ILE A 29 3.11 -5.52 -0.45
N GLN A 30 4.05 -6.20 0.22
CA GLN A 30 3.76 -7.03 1.39
C GLN A 30 3.14 -6.21 2.53
N SER A 31 3.69 -5.03 2.83
CA SER A 31 3.14 -4.11 3.83
C SER A 31 1.72 -3.66 3.46
N ALA A 32 1.49 -3.31 2.19
CA ALA A 32 0.17 -2.89 1.71
C ALA A 32 -0.86 -4.04 1.72
N GLN A 33 -0.47 -5.26 1.35
CA GLN A 33 -1.36 -6.43 1.42
C GLN A 33 -1.78 -6.73 2.85
N ALA A 34 -0.88 -6.60 3.82
CA ALA A 34 -1.22 -6.79 5.22
C ALA A 34 -2.19 -5.70 5.73
N GLN A 35 -2.01 -4.44 5.30
CA GLN A 35 -2.98 -3.35 5.58
C GLN A 35 -4.35 -3.62 4.92
N LEU A 36 -4.37 -4.07 3.66
CA LEU A 36 -5.59 -4.44 2.92
C LEU A 36 -6.32 -5.61 3.58
N ALA A 37 -5.57 -6.54 4.17
CA ALA A 37 -6.07 -7.64 4.99
C ALA A 37 -6.56 -7.21 6.39
N LYS A 38 -6.54 -5.90 6.70
CA LYS A 38 -6.92 -5.33 8.00
C LYS A 38 -6.10 -5.89 9.17
N LYS A 39 -4.80 -6.13 8.94
CA LYS A 39 -3.86 -6.54 9.99
C LYS A 39 -3.07 -5.33 10.50
N ASP A 40 -2.64 -5.40 11.76
CA ASP A 40 -1.66 -4.46 12.30
C ASP A 40 -0.28 -4.77 11.71
N VAL A 41 0.43 -3.73 11.28
CA VAL A 41 1.71 -3.86 10.55
C VAL A 41 2.73 -2.87 11.07
N ILE A 42 3.93 -3.38 11.40
CA ILE A 42 5.12 -2.56 11.64
C ILE A 42 6.03 -2.72 10.42
N THR A 43 6.29 -1.62 9.71
CA THR A 43 7.24 -1.59 8.58
C THR A 43 8.51 -0.87 9.02
N ILE A 44 9.65 -1.56 8.94
CA ILE A 44 10.97 -1.00 9.25
C ILE A 44 11.74 -0.85 7.94
N SER A 45 12.18 0.36 7.62
CA SER A 45 12.98 0.62 6.43
C SER A 45 13.88 1.85 6.61
N PRO A 46 14.98 1.97 5.85
CA PRO A 46 15.84 3.15 5.88
C PRO A 46 15.13 4.44 5.45
N THR A 47 15.67 5.59 5.86
CA THR A 47 15.27 6.88 5.31
C THR A 47 15.51 6.91 3.79
N GLY A 48 14.60 7.56 3.05
CA GLY A 48 14.68 7.63 1.59
C GLY A 48 14.25 6.36 0.84
N SER A 49 13.94 5.25 1.53
CA SER A 49 13.53 3.99 0.89
C SER A 49 12.13 4.00 0.26
N GLY A 50 11.41 5.13 0.32
CA GLY A 50 10.06 5.23 -0.24
C GLY A 50 8.96 4.56 0.59
N LYS A 51 9.12 4.41 1.91
CA LYS A 51 8.09 3.82 2.80
C LYS A 51 6.71 4.47 2.73
N THR A 52 6.62 5.73 2.30
CA THR A 52 5.35 6.45 2.09
C THR A 52 4.42 5.69 1.14
N LEU A 53 4.97 5.01 0.13
CA LEU A 53 4.19 4.25 -0.83
C LEU A 53 3.35 3.14 -0.17
N CYS A 54 3.80 2.59 0.96
CA CYS A 54 3.06 1.57 1.70
C CYS A 54 1.67 2.07 2.15
N PHE A 55 1.50 3.37 2.36
CA PHE A 55 0.21 3.97 2.72
C PHE A 55 -0.62 4.31 1.49
N TRP A 56 0.00 4.61 0.34
CA TRP A 56 -0.74 4.97 -0.86
C TRP A 56 -1.31 3.77 -1.60
N ILE A 57 -0.62 2.63 -1.58
CA ILE A 57 -1.08 1.41 -2.28
C ILE A 57 -2.49 1.00 -1.84
N PRO A 58 -2.83 0.90 -0.52
CA PRO A 58 -4.17 0.50 -0.09
C PRO A 58 -5.31 1.42 -0.55
N LEU A 59 -5.02 2.68 -0.89
CA LEU A 59 -6.01 3.64 -1.41
C LEU A 59 -6.41 3.35 -2.86
N LEU A 60 -5.54 2.67 -3.63
CA LEU A 60 -5.83 2.33 -5.03
C LEU A 60 -6.87 1.21 -5.18
N PHE A 61 -7.23 0.53 -4.09
CA PHE A 61 -8.05 -0.68 -4.10
C PHE A 61 -9.35 -0.55 -3.29
N ASP A 62 -9.65 0.64 -2.78
CA ASP A 62 -10.89 0.93 -2.07
C ASP A 62 -11.20 2.43 -2.17
N ASP A 63 -12.11 2.80 -3.08
CA ASP A 63 -12.52 4.19 -3.34
C ASP A 63 -13.17 4.86 -2.11
N ASN A 64 -13.61 4.08 -1.12
CA ASN A 64 -14.20 4.59 0.12
C ASN A 64 -13.20 4.61 1.29
N ARG A 65 -11.96 4.16 1.09
CA ARG A 65 -10.95 4.12 2.15
C ARG A 65 -10.38 5.51 2.42
N ILE A 66 -10.32 5.85 3.69
CA ILE A 66 -9.62 7.03 4.21
C ILE A 66 -8.39 6.56 4.99
N ILE A 67 -7.25 7.21 4.78
CA ILE A 67 -6.04 7.01 5.60
C ILE A 67 -5.75 8.30 6.36
N ILE A 68 -5.60 8.15 7.68
CA ILE A 68 -5.15 9.22 8.57
C ILE A 68 -3.66 9.00 8.81
N LEU A 69 -2.83 9.86 8.21
CA LEU A 69 -1.39 9.84 8.42
C LEU A 69 -1.03 10.81 9.54
N VAL A 70 -0.53 10.30 10.65
CA VAL A 70 -0.04 11.11 11.78
C VAL A 70 1.47 11.24 11.64
N THR A 71 1.95 12.44 11.31
CA THR A 71 3.37 12.78 11.34
C THR A 71 3.65 13.78 12.46
N PRO A 72 4.79 13.67 13.15
CA PRO A 72 5.15 14.61 14.22
C PRO A 72 5.58 15.99 13.70
N LEU A 73 5.93 16.09 12.42
CA LEU A 73 6.41 17.29 11.71
C LEU A 73 5.80 17.35 10.32
#